data_AF-A0A9P4YDN3-F1
#
_entry.id   AF-A0A9P4YDN3-F1
#
_cell.length_a   1.000
_cell.length_b   1.000
_cell.length_c   1.000
_cell.angle_alpha   90.00
_cell.angle_beta   90.00
_cell.angle_gamma   90.00
#
_symmetry.space_group_name_H-M   'P 1'
#
loop_
_entity.id
_entity.type
_entity.pdbx_description
1 polymer ?
#
loop_
_entity_poly.entity_id
_entity_poly.type
_entity_poly.pdbx_seq_one_letter_code
_entity_poly.pdbx_strand_id
1 'polypeptide(L)'
;MDQLTSHILEKKVKEFIDSIEPSLVCELASSLHPEKKSCKIFSDPKKGSYNVCFPIVFTEQVPNAAEPASTQETTERWMIRIPLLPRLAFPEEKLRSEIATMKFIAEKTTIPIPRLYHYSINRDNILNLPFMAVEFITGNTLHGRISKLPEEREQHLYGQLADIYLQLHRHQFDRIGALTLDSNDENWVFEHNRPLTIELNDQELSGMKSSEIIPAHQTYSSTIDYVYTVMKLVFNDFYRSKDSVFNETDARNYLYGIFASQGIVMEWVDERDNHGPFFLMHGDLRPPNIFVDDDLNIISVIDWEWSHTVPSQMFIPPSWICGQELPAATRRPYQLVLDVCVSRFQRAAREQEHQHYNPDKKLKFFLPLVKLWNRHLKSEKLFIAYALLQPCYLGNVYWNLLDNIYHGTDGGERVDSFYKLKVRKRQEEELQRVLSDLEAYKKELALAGLEPIQPTAPLVLKPAEGNDSNTLSKSGEDADSTIYRIWKKLNIKNVISPLHCWIPCSLVGVSVIVCCIIAKRRR
;
A
#
# COMPACT_ATOMS: atom_id res chain seq x y z
N MET A 1 -4.86 -4.73 -13.61
CA MET A 1 -5.03 -5.97 -14.41
C MET A 1 -6.49 -6.12 -14.77
N ASP A 2 -6.78 -6.44 -16.02
CA ASP A 2 -8.15 -6.58 -16.52
C ASP A 2 -8.83 -7.87 -16.03
N GLN A 3 -10.17 -7.85 -15.96
CA GLN A 3 -10.99 -8.94 -15.46
C GLN A 3 -10.73 -10.29 -16.13
N LEU A 4 -10.62 -10.33 -17.46
CA LEU A 4 -10.42 -11.57 -18.22
C LEU A 4 -9.03 -12.15 -17.95
N THR A 5 -7.99 -11.31 -17.98
CA THR A 5 -6.64 -11.72 -17.61
C THR A 5 -6.61 -12.27 -16.18
N SER A 6 -7.24 -11.58 -15.22
CA SER A 6 -7.32 -12.08 -13.84
C SER A 6 -7.99 -13.46 -13.77
N HIS A 7 -9.11 -13.66 -14.46
CA HIS A 7 -9.82 -14.94 -14.52
C HIS A 7 -8.96 -16.08 -15.10
N ILE A 8 -8.27 -15.82 -16.22
CA ILE A 8 -7.36 -16.78 -16.84
C ILE A 8 -6.20 -17.12 -15.89
N LEU A 9 -5.63 -16.11 -15.23
CA LEU A 9 -4.55 -16.30 -14.28
C LEU A 9 -4.99 -17.07 -13.04
N GLU A 10 -6.21 -16.89 -12.55
CA GLU A 10 -6.75 -17.70 -11.44
C GLU A 10 -6.79 -19.19 -11.78
N LYS A 11 -7.21 -19.53 -13.00
CA LYS A 11 -7.20 -20.93 -13.48
C LYS A 11 -5.76 -21.46 -13.57
N LYS A 12 -4.85 -20.73 -14.19
CA LYS A 12 -3.43 -21.11 -14.29
C LYS A 12 -2.75 -21.25 -12.93
N VAL A 13 -3.09 -20.38 -11.97
CA VAL A 13 -2.60 -20.46 -10.59
C VAL A 13 -3.11 -21.73 -9.91
N LYS A 14 -4.39 -22.07 -10.11
CA LYS A 14 -4.94 -23.30 -9.56
C LYS A 14 -4.23 -24.53 -10.13
N GLU A 15 -4.11 -24.62 -11.46
CA GLU A 15 -3.37 -25.70 -12.14
C GLU A 15 -1.91 -25.78 -11.66
N PHE A 16 -1.26 -24.63 -11.46
CA PHE A 16 0.10 -24.56 -10.92
C PHE A 16 0.18 -25.10 -9.49
N ILE A 17 -0.71 -24.68 -8.59
CA ILE A 17 -0.74 -25.19 -7.20
C ILE A 17 -1.03 -26.69 -7.18
N ASP A 18 -2.00 -27.16 -7.97
CA ASP A 18 -2.39 -28.57 -8.06
C ASP A 18 -1.24 -29.45 -8.61
N SER A 19 -0.29 -28.86 -9.34
CA SER A 19 0.92 -29.55 -9.84
C SER A 19 2.02 -29.73 -8.79
N ILE A 20 1.96 -29.05 -7.64
CA ILE A 20 2.99 -29.12 -6.60
C ILE A 20 2.68 -30.32 -5.69
N GLU A 21 3.52 -31.34 -5.74
CA GLU A 21 3.37 -32.53 -4.88
C GLU A 21 3.77 -32.20 -3.42
N PRO A 22 2.84 -32.32 -2.44
CA PRO A 22 3.14 -32.02 -1.04
C PRO A 22 4.26 -32.87 -0.43
N SER A 23 4.43 -34.12 -0.92
CA SER A 23 5.51 -35.02 -0.52
C SER A 23 6.89 -34.45 -0.86
N LEU A 24 7.05 -33.87 -2.06
CA LEU A 24 8.31 -33.26 -2.50
C LEU A 24 8.64 -32.01 -1.67
N VAL A 25 7.63 -31.29 -1.18
CA VAL A 25 7.83 -30.15 -0.27
C VAL A 25 8.40 -30.61 1.07
N CYS A 26 7.88 -31.72 1.62
CA CYS A 26 8.43 -32.33 2.84
C CYS A 26 9.84 -32.91 2.61
N GLU A 27 10.07 -33.57 1.47
CA GLU A 27 11.38 -34.09 1.11
C GLU A 27 12.41 -32.96 1.01
N LEU A 28 12.05 -31.86 0.33
CA LEU A 28 12.86 -30.66 0.27
C LEU A 28 13.16 -30.12 1.68
N ALA A 29 12.14 -29.88 2.50
CA ALA A 29 12.32 -29.32 3.83
C ALA A 29 13.22 -30.21 4.71
N SER A 30 13.02 -31.54 4.67
CA SER A 30 13.86 -32.51 5.38
C SER A 30 15.30 -32.49 4.85
N SER A 31 15.50 -32.37 3.53
CA SER A 31 16.82 -32.27 2.92
C SER A 31 17.57 -30.97 3.29
N LEU A 32 16.84 -29.88 3.55
CA LEU A 32 17.44 -28.60 3.93
C LEU A 32 17.75 -28.54 5.43
N HIS A 33 16.97 -29.22 6.26
CA HIS A 33 17.17 -29.24 7.70
C HIS A 33 18.57 -29.79 8.07
N PRO A 34 19.36 -29.12 8.94
CA PRO A 34 20.72 -29.55 9.29
C PRO A 34 20.82 -31.00 9.78
N GLU A 35 19.91 -31.40 10.66
CA GLU A 35 19.81 -32.78 11.19
C GLU A 35 19.05 -33.76 10.28
N LYS A 36 18.59 -33.33 9.10
CA LYS A 36 17.76 -34.14 8.20
C LYS A 36 16.50 -34.73 8.87
N LYS A 37 15.89 -33.99 9.81
CA LYS A 37 14.67 -34.40 10.51
C LYS A 37 13.56 -34.65 9.51
N SER A 38 12.79 -35.71 9.73
CA SER A 38 11.53 -35.88 9.04
C SER A 38 10.56 -34.77 9.40
N CYS A 39 9.67 -34.44 8.48
CA CYS A 39 8.68 -33.39 8.69
C CYS A 39 7.34 -33.77 8.08
N LYS A 40 6.30 -33.01 8.44
CA LYS A 40 4.99 -33.08 7.81
C LYS A 40 4.43 -31.68 7.58
N ILE A 41 3.58 -31.55 6.58
CA ILE A 41 2.70 -30.39 6.42
C ILE A 41 1.61 -30.50 7.49
N PHE A 42 1.45 -29.49 8.33
CA PHE A 42 0.53 -29.55 9.48
C PHE A 42 -0.77 -28.75 9.30
N SER A 43 -0.89 -27.98 8.23
CA SER A 43 -2.14 -27.36 7.81
C SER A 43 -2.19 -27.20 6.29
N ASP A 44 -3.37 -26.91 5.77
CA ASP A 44 -3.54 -26.68 4.33
C ASP A 44 -2.59 -25.60 3.80
N PRO A 45 -2.10 -25.74 2.55
CA PRO A 45 -1.28 -24.71 1.92
C PRO A 45 -2.02 -23.37 1.89
N LYS A 46 -1.33 -22.31 2.30
CA LYS A 46 -1.87 -20.95 2.32
C LYS A 46 -1.55 -20.26 1.01
N LYS A 47 -2.58 -19.95 0.22
CA LYS A 47 -2.44 -19.15 -1.00
C LYS A 47 -2.51 -17.65 -0.68
N GLY A 48 -1.42 -16.94 -0.93
CA GLY A 48 -1.40 -15.47 -1.00
C GLY A 48 -1.65 -14.94 -2.41
N SER A 49 -1.42 -13.65 -2.63
CA SER A 49 -1.56 -13.03 -3.96
C SER A 49 -0.48 -13.48 -4.96
N TYR A 50 0.76 -13.66 -4.47
CA TYR A 50 1.93 -13.93 -5.31
C TYR A 50 2.71 -15.18 -4.91
N ASN A 51 2.34 -15.85 -3.81
CA ASN A 51 3.03 -17.03 -3.30
C ASN A 51 2.02 -18.07 -2.80
N VAL A 52 2.39 -19.35 -2.89
CA VAL A 52 1.75 -20.44 -2.13
C VAL A 52 2.71 -20.91 -1.05
N CYS A 53 2.19 -21.08 0.17
CA CYS A 53 2.98 -21.28 1.36
C CYS A 53 2.59 -22.61 2.03
N PHE A 54 3.56 -23.50 2.21
CA PHE A 54 3.39 -24.81 2.83
C PHE A 54 3.95 -24.79 4.26
N PRO A 55 3.09 -24.91 5.29
CA PRO A 55 3.51 -24.86 6.67
C PRO A 55 4.02 -26.24 7.12
N ILE A 56 5.29 -26.30 7.49
CA ILE A 56 6.03 -27.51 7.83
C ILE A 56 6.29 -27.57 9.33
N VAL A 57 6.14 -28.77 9.90
CA VAL A 57 6.56 -29.07 11.27
C VAL A 57 7.53 -30.24 11.26
N PHE A 58 8.67 -30.09 11.93
CA PHE A 58 9.66 -31.15 12.06
C PHE A 58 9.33 -32.06 13.24
N THR A 59 9.52 -33.36 13.07
CA THR A 59 9.36 -34.35 14.13
C THR A 59 10.68 -34.52 14.86
N GLU A 60 10.66 -34.48 16.19
CA GLU A 60 11.83 -34.85 16.98
C GLU A 60 12.02 -36.36 16.93
N GLN A 61 13.21 -36.82 16.53
CA GLN A 61 13.60 -38.21 16.75
C GLN A 61 13.96 -38.34 18.22
N VAL A 62 13.08 -38.92 19.05
CA VAL A 62 13.43 -39.29 20.43
C VAL A 62 14.39 -40.48 20.35
N PRO A 63 15.70 -40.34 20.66
CA PRO A 63 16.59 -41.48 20.73
C PRO A 63 16.36 -42.10 22.11
N ASN A 64 15.59 -43.18 22.18
CA ASN A 64 15.31 -43.98 23.38
C ASN A 64 14.65 -43.21 24.54
N ALA A 65 13.32 -43.34 24.64
CA ALA A 65 12.55 -42.90 25.79
C ALA A 65 12.94 -43.70 27.06
N ALA A 66 13.76 -43.08 27.90
CA ALA A 66 13.84 -43.37 29.32
C ALA A 66 14.21 -42.09 30.09
N GLU A 67 13.30 -41.10 30.10
CA GLU A 67 13.00 -40.23 31.24
C GLU A 67 11.93 -39.19 30.87
N PRO A 68 10.97 -38.87 31.76
CA PRO A 68 9.97 -37.83 31.51
C PRO A 68 10.55 -36.49 31.97
N ALA A 69 11.17 -35.74 31.05
CA ALA A 69 11.59 -34.38 31.32
C ALA A 69 10.45 -33.41 30.96
N SER A 70 9.92 -32.75 31.99
CA SER A 70 9.07 -31.57 31.88
C SER A 70 9.85 -30.40 31.30
N THR A 71 9.83 -30.24 29.98
CA THR A 71 10.22 -29.00 29.30
C THR A 71 9.26 -28.81 28.13
N GLN A 72 8.67 -27.62 28.00
CA GLN A 72 7.88 -27.24 26.82
C GLN A 72 8.81 -27.24 25.60
N GLU A 73 8.94 -28.39 24.94
CA GLU A 73 9.72 -28.55 23.71
C GLU A 73 9.08 -27.72 22.60
N THR A 74 9.79 -26.68 22.17
CA THR A 74 9.35 -25.79 21.09
C THR A 74 9.46 -26.55 19.77
N THR A 75 8.33 -27.08 19.32
CA THR A 75 8.23 -27.74 18.01
C THR A 75 8.71 -26.80 16.89
N GLU A 76 9.79 -27.16 16.20
CA GLU A 76 10.35 -26.36 15.11
C GLU A 76 9.42 -26.36 13.88
N ARG A 77 9.13 -25.16 13.37
CA ARG A 77 8.20 -24.95 12.25
C ARG A 77 8.76 -23.99 11.22
N TRP A 78 8.70 -24.40 9.96
CA TRP A 78 9.09 -23.58 8.81
C TRP A 78 7.89 -23.31 7.91
N MET A 79 8.04 -22.34 7.02
CA MET A 79 7.14 -22.06 5.92
C MET A 79 7.93 -22.18 4.61
N ILE A 80 7.57 -23.12 3.75
CA ILE A 80 8.09 -23.19 2.39
C ILE A 80 7.22 -22.33 1.50
N ARG A 81 7.76 -21.20 1.02
CA ARG A 81 7.09 -20.23 0.15
C ARG A 81 7.54 -20.47 -1.29
N ILE A 82 6.59 -20.74 -2.17
CA ILE A 82 6.83 -20.95 -3.61
C ILE A 82 6.14 -19.81 -4.37
N PRO A 83 6.87 -19.03 -5.18
CA PRO A 83 6.28 -17.98 -5.99
C PRO A 83 5.26 -18.55 -6.99
N LEU A 84 4.10 -17.92 -7.09
CA LEU A 84 3.07 -18.24 -8.08
C LEU A 84 3.52 -17.70 -9.44
N LEU A 85 4.31 -18.50 -10.17
CA LEU A 85 4.89 -18.09 -11.45
C LEU A 85 3.88 -17.48 -12.44
N PRO A 86 2.63 -17.97 -12.56
CA PRO A 86 1.64 -17.33 -13.45
C PRO A 86 1.26 -15.89 -13.04
N ARG A 87 1.50 -15.48 -11.79
CA ARG A 87 1.19 -14.14 -11.24
C ARG A 87 2.40 -13.21 -11.21
N LEU A 88 3.52 -13.62 -11.78
CA LEU A 88 4.78 -12.87 -11.74
C LEU A 88 5.31 -12.67 -13.16
N ALA A 89 5.38 -11.41 -13.59
CA ALA A 89 6.00 -11.03 -14.85
C ALA A 89 7.53 -11.23 -14.82
N PHE A 90 8.13 -10.99 -13.65
CA PHE A 90 9.59 -11.01 -13.46
C PHE A 90 9.95 -11.89 -12.24
N PRO A 91 9.68 -13.21 -12.29
CA PRO A 91 9.73 -14.07 -11.12
C PRO A 91 11.12 -14.13 -10.47
N GLU A 92 12.17 -14.21 -11.28
CA GLU A 92 13.56 -14.25 -10.79
C GLU A 92 13.99 -12.91 -10.18
N GLU A 93 13.82 -11.80 -10.91
CA GLU A 93 14.17 -10.44 -10.47
C GLU A 93 13.45 -10.08 -9.16
N LYS A 94 12.16 -10.43 -9.07
CA LYS A 94 11.34 -10.24 -7.87
C LYS A 94 11.87 -11.07 -6.70
N LEU A 95 12.12 -12.36 -6.90
CA LEU A 95 12.57 -13.24 -5.82
C LEU A 95 13.95 -12.81 -5.28
N ARG A 96 14.88 -12.46 -6.17
CA ARG A 96 16.17 -11.86 -5.81
C ARG A 96 15.98 -10.61 -4.95
N SER A 97 15.07 -9.71 -5.37
CA SER A 97 14.76 -8.48 -4.65
C SER A 97 14.20 -8.72 -3.24
N GLU A 98 13.26 -9.67 -3.11
CA GLU A 98 12.67 -10.03 -1.81
C GLU A 98 13.73 -10.59 -0.85
N ILE A 99 14.55 -11.54 -1.31
CA ILE A 99 15.60 -12.16 -0.50
C ILE A 99 16.64 -11.12 -0.08
N ALA A 100 17.09 -10.27 -1.01
CA ALA A 100 18.05 -9.21 -0.73
C ALA A 100 17.50 -8.22 0.30
N THR A 101 16.23 -7.84 0.16
CA THR A 101 15.56 -6.94 1.11
C THR A 101 15.46 -7.59 2.49
N MET A 102 15.05 -8.86 2.59
CA MET A 102 15.01 -9.56 3.88
C MET A 102 16.39 -9.60 4.55
N LYS A 103 17.46 -9.89 3.79
CA LYS A 103 18.84 -9.87 4.31
C LYS A 103 19.24 -8.48 4.80
N PHE A 104 18.96 -7.45 4.01
CA PHE A 104 19.23 -6.06 4.39
C PHE A 104 18.51 -5.66 5.68
N ILE A 105 17.21 -5.97 5.79
CA ILE A 105 16.41 -5.65 6.97
C ILE A 105 16.94 -6.38 8.20
N ALA A 106 17.25 -7.68 8.09
CA ALA A 106 17.83 -8.46 9.18
C ALA A 106 19.21 -7.95 9.65
N GLU A 107 20.04 -7.47 8.72
CA GLU A 107 21.38 -6.97 9.03
C GLU A 107 21.39 -5.54 9.58
N LYS A 108 20.53 -4.67 9.03
CA LYS A 108 20.60 -3.21 9.25
C LYS A 108 19.55 -2.67 10.22
N THR A 109 18.61 -3.48 10.64
CA THR A 109 17.49 -3.06 11.48
C THR A 109 17.17 -4.11 12.55
N THR A 110 16.32 -3.75 13.50
CA THR A 110 15.67 -4.66 14.44
C THR A 110 14.19 -4.84 14.11
N ILE A 111 13.76 -4.49 12.89
CA ILE A 111 12.39 -4.75 12.43
C ILE A 111 12.19 -6.27 12.45
N PRO A 112 11.17 -6.79 13.14
CA PRO A 112 10.98 -8.22 13.20
C PRO A 112 10.49 -8.72 11.84
N ILE A 113 11.21 -9.66 11.26
CA ILE A 113 10.86 -10.35 10.01
C ILE A 113 11.09 -11.85 10.19
N PRO A 114 10.46 -12.73 9.38
CA PRO A 114 10.72 -14.15 9.47
C PRO A 114 12.18 -14.46 9.15
N ARG A 115 12.82 -15.31 9.97
CA ARG A 115 14.18 -15.78 9.65
C ARG A 115 14.19 -16.52 8.31
N LEU A 116 15.09 -16.13 7.42
CA LEU A 116 15.35 -16.84 6.17
C LEU A 116 16.33 -17.98 6.44
N TYR A 117 15.91 -19.23 6.20
CA TYR A 117 16.77 -20.41 6.39
C TYR A 117 17.48 -20.79 5.08
N HIS A 118 16.71 -20.96 4.02
CA HIS A 118 17.20 -21.38 2.71
C HIS A 118 16.36 -20.77 1.59
N TYR A 119 16.89 -20.75 0.38
CA TYR A 119 16.15 -20.39 -0.82
C TYR A 119 16.79 -21.04 -2.03
N SER A 120 16.03 -21.15 -3.10
CA SER A 120 16.54 -21.44 -4.43
C SER A 120 15.84 -20.54 -5.43
N ILE A 121 16.64 -19.82 -6.21
CA ILE A 121 16.15 -18.93 -7.26
C ILE A 121 16.00 -19.71 -8.57
N ASN A 122 16.87 -20.70 -8.75
CA ASN A 122 16.90 -21.58 -9.90
C ASN A 122 15.97 -22.77 -9.69
N ARG A 123 15.68 -23.48 -10.78
CA ARG A 123 14.83 -24.69 -10.75
C ARG A 123 15.63 -25.98 -10.57
N ASP A 124 16.92 -25.89 -10.27
CA ASP A 124 17.76 -27.06 -10.00
C ASP A 124 17.62 -27.48 -8.53
N ASN A 125 16.47 -28.05 -8.18
CA ASN A 125 16.16 -28.57 -6.85
C ASN A 125 15.02 -29.60 -6.90
N ILE A 126 14.72 -30.25 -5.76
CA ILE A 126 13.72 -31.32 -5.63
C ILE A 126 12.33 -30.91 -6.17
N LEU A 127 11.95 -29.64 -6.03
CA LEU A 127 10.66 -29.14 -6.51
C LEU A 127 10.66 -28.73 -7.99
N ASN A 128 11.83 -28.61 -8.63
CA ASN A 128 11.98 -27.98 -9.94
C ASN A 128 11.36 -26.57 -10.01
N LEU A 129 11.31 -25.87 -8.87
CA LEU A 129 10.65 -24.57 -8.69
C LEU A 129 11.49 -23.68 -7.78
N PRO A 130 11.45 -22.35 -7.97
CA PRO A 130 12.04 -21.43 -7.00
C PRO A 130 11.28 -21.49 -5.68
N PHE A 131 11.98 -21.29 -4.56
CA PHE A 131 11.37 -21.28 -3.24
C PHE A 131 12.16 -20.46 -2.22
N MET A 132 11.53 -20.16 -1.09
CA MET A 132 12.18 -19.74 0.15
C MET A 132 11.67 -20.61 1.31
N ALA A 133 12.59 -21.08 2.15
CA ALA A 133 12.28 -21.67 3.44
C ALA A 133 12.52 -20.61 4.52
N VAL A 134 11.45 -20.22 5.20
CA VAL A 134 11.48 -19.17 6.24
C VAL A 134 10.86 -19.67 7.53
N GLU A 135 11.07 -18.93 8.61
CA GLU A 135 10.40 -19.14 9.89
C GLU A 135 8.87 -19.11 9.76
N PHE A 136 8.20 -20.06 10.41
CA PHE A 136 6.76 -20.01 10.54
C PHE A 136 6.38 -19.04 11.67
N ILE A 137 5.80 -17.90 11.31
CA ILE A 137 5.30 -16.94 12.29
C ILE A 137 3.98 -17.45 12.89
N THR A 138 3.98 -17.65 14.20
CA THR A 138 2.77 -17.98 14.97
C THR A 138 2.09 -16.69 15.40
N GLY A 139 0.79 -16.57 15.15
CA GLY A 139 0.01 -15.41 15.55
C GLY A 139 -1.06 -15.05 14.54
N ASN A 140 -1.70 -13.91 14.77
CA ASN A 140 -2.73 -13.37 13.89
C ASN A 140 -2.18 -12.16 13.14
N THR A 141 -2.67 -11.94 11.93
CA THR A 141 -2.37 -10.69 11.21
C THR A 141 -3.18 -9.54 11.80
N LEU A 142 -2.74 -8.31 11.55
CA LEU A 142 -3.43 -7.08 11.93
C LEU A 142 -4.73 -6.87 11.11
N HIS A 143 -4.97 -7.71 10.10
CA HIS A 143 -6.17 -7.66 9.28
C HIS A 143 -7.46 -7.73 10.11
N GLY A 144 -8.39 -6.82 9.83
CA GLY A 144 -9.67 -6.71 10.56
C GLY A 144 -9.57 -6.18 11.99
N ARG A 145 -8.36 -5.89 12.52
CA ARG A 145 -8.15 -5.51 13.93
C ARG A 145 -7.97 -4.00 14.15
N ILE A 146 -7.83 -3.19 13.10
CA ILE A 146 -7.58 -1.74 13.20
C ILE A 146 -8.87 -0.95 13.43
N SER A 147 -9.99 -1.44 12.89
CA SER A 147 -11.27 -0.76 12.99
C SER A 147 -11.77 -0.77 14.44
N LYS A 148 -11.89 0.42 15.04
CA LYS A 148 -12.45 0.65 16.40
C LYS A 148 -11.52 0.25 17.57
N LEU A 149 -10.20 0.35 17.41
CA LEU A 149 -9.29 0.22 18.54
C LEU A 149 -9.50 1.33 19.59
N PRO A 150 -9.40 1.02 20.90
CA PRO A 150 -9.26 2.05 21.93
C PRO A 150 -8.04 2.93 21.68
N GLU A 151 -8.10 4.21 22.05
CA GLU A 151 -7.04 5.19 21.75
C GLU A 151 -5.65 4.77 22.28
N GLU A 152 -5.59 4.14 23.45
CA GLU A 152 -4.34 3.63 24.02
C GLU A 152 -3.70 2.52 23.17
N ARG A 153 -4.52 1.57 22.69
CA ARG A 153 -4.07 0.47 21.83
C ARG A 153 -3.68 0.96 20.43
N GLU A 154 -4.41 1.93 19.90
CA GLU A 154 -4.06 2.63 18.65
C GLU A 154 -2.72 3.34 18.80
N GLN A 155 -2.50 4.06 19.90
CA GLN A 155 -1.24 4.76 20.16
C GLN A 155 -0.05 3.80 20.32
N HIS A 156 -0.26 2.66 20.99
CA HIS A 156 0.75 1.59 21.09
C HIS A 156 1.16 1.08 19.71
N LEU A 157 0.19 0.68 18.89
CA LEU A 157 0.42 0.21 17.53
C LEU A 157 1.11 1.26 16.66
N TYR A 158 0.67 2.53 16.73
CA TYR A 158 1.31 3.63 16.00
C TYR A 158 2.74 3.88 16.46
N GLY A 159 3.05 3.67 17.75
CA GLY A 159 4.42 3.71 18.25
C GLY A 159 5.32 2.67 17.57
N GLN A 160 4.86 1.42 17.49
CA GLN A 160 5.63 0.34 16.87
C GLN A 160 5.76 0.49 15.35
N LEU A 161 4.69 0.90 14.68
CA LEU A 161 4.75 1.23 13.24
C LEU A 161 5.69 2.41 12.98
N ALA A 162 5.65 3.44 13.82
CA ALA A 162 6.56 4.57 13.68
C ALA A 162 8.02 4.17 13.90
N ASP A 163 8.30 3.24 14.82
CA ASP A 163 9.64 2.69 15.01
C ASP A 163 10.16 2.00 13.74
N ILE A 164 9.33 1.20 13.05
CA ILE A 164 9.67 0.61 11.75
C ILE A 164 10.05 1.70 10.73
N TYR A 165 9.23 2.75 10.60
CA TYR A 165 9.51 3.86 9.70
C TYR A 165 10.79 4.62 10.08
N LEU A 166 11.07 4.79 11.37
CA LEU A 166 12.29 5.43 11.85
C LEU A 166 13.53 4.61 11.49
N GLN A 167 13.47 3.30 11.66
CA GLN A 167 14.57 2.41 11.29
C GLN A 167 14.83 2.43 9.77
N LEU A 168 13.79 2.41 8.94
CA LEU A 168 13.93 2.53 7.48
C LEU A 168 14.48 3.90 7.05
N HIS A 169 13.97 4.99 7.64
CA HIS A 169 14.40 6.36 7.32
C HIS A 169 15.88 6.62 7.61
N ARG A 170 16.49 5.87 8.53
CA ARG A 170 17.93 6.00 8.85
C ARG A 170 18.84 5.46 7.75
N HIS A 171 18.31 4.70 6.81
CA HIS A 171 19.06 4.15 5.68
C HIS A 171 18.73 4.92 4.42
N GLN A 172 19.67 5.78 4.02
CA GLN A 172 19.54 6.66 2.85
C GLN A 172 20.21 6.04 1.64
N PHE A 173 19.56 6.22 0.49
CA PHE A 173 20.03 5.73 -0.81
C PHE A 173 20.22 6.90 -1.78
N ASP A 174 21.11 6.70 -2.76
CA ASP A 174 21.51 7.70 -3.76
C ASP A 174 20.65 7.70 -5.03
N ARG A 175 19.82 6.66 -5.21
CA ARG A 175 18.88 6.51 -6.32
C ARG A 175 17.59 5.82 -5.86
N ILE A 176 16.59 5.91 -6.72
CA ILE A 176 15.37 5.13 -6.68
C ILE A 176 15.60 3.84 -7.45
N GLY A 177 15.60 2.72 -6.74
CA GLY A 177 15.74 1.37 -7.24
C GLY A 177 15.27 0.34 -6.21
N ALA A 178 15.48 -0.94 -6.49
CA ALA A 178 15.25 -2.02 -5.55
C ALA A 178 16.57 -2.66 -5.12
N LEU A 179 16.58 -3.30 -3.95
CA LEU A 179 17.70 -4.17 -3.57
C LEU A 179 17.70 -5.42 -4.47
N THR A 180 18.85 -6.05 -4.65
CA THR A 180 18.96 -7.34 -5.33
C THR A 180 20.11 -8.14 -4.74
N LEU A 181 20.27 -9.39 -5.14
CA LEU A 181 21.42 -10.19 -4.75
C LEU A 181 22.59 -9.94 -5.68
N ASP A 182 23.80 -10.15 -5.19
CA ASP A 182 25.02 -10.20 -5.99
C ASP A 182 25.00 -11.35 -7.03
N SER A 183 26.04 -11.44 -7.86
CA SER A 183 26.13 -12.45 -8.92
C SER A 183 26.18 -13.89 -8.41
N ASN A 184 26.49 -14.10 -7.12
CA ASN A 184 26.57 -15.42 -6.49
C ASN A 184 25.28 -15.79 -5.75
N ASP A 185 24.29 -14.90 -5.76
CA ASP A 185 23.07 -15.01 -4.97
C ASP A 185 23.31 -15.06 -3.46
N GLU A 186 24.40 -14.48 -2.96
CA GLU A 186 24.83 -14.62 -1.57
C GLU A 186 24.59 -13.36 -0.73
N ASN A 187 24.93 -12.18 -1.23
CA ASN A 187 24.82 -10.94 -0.47
C ASN A 187 23.82 -9.99 -1.11
N TRP A 188 23.18 -9.16 -0.30
CA TRP A 188 22.37 -8.07 -0.83
C TRP A 188 23.29 -6.96 -1.36
N VAL A 189 22.89 -6.37 -2.48
CA VAL A 189 23.54 -5.22 -3.11
C VAL A 189 22.48 -4.21 -3.54
N PHE A 190 22.90 -2.95 -3.66
CA PHE A 190 22.07 -1.87 -4.19
C PHE A 190 22.77 -1.29 -5.43
N GLU A 191 22.44 -1.87 -6.58
CA GLU A 191 23.05 -1.52 -7.86
C GLU A 191 21.99 -0.99 -8.83
N HIS A 192 21.91 -1.59 -10.03
CA HIS A 192 20.97 -1.25 -11.07
C HIS A 192 19.85 -2.30 -11.09
N ASN A 193 19.04 -2.35 -10.03
CA ASN A 193 17.79 -3.10 -10.02
C ASN A 193 16.62 -2.12 -9.98
N ARG A 194 15.64 -2.30 -10.87
CA ARG A 194 14.56 -1.33 -11.05
C ARG A 194 13.53 -1.43 -9.92
N PRO A 195 12.74 -0.36 -9.67
CA PRO A 195 11.58 -0.46 -8.79
C PRO A 195 10.58 -1.48 -9.36
N LEU A 196 10.46 -2.63 -8.70
CA LEU A 196 9.46 -3.64 -9.01
C LEU A 196 8.19 -3.29 -8.23
N THR A 197 7.23 -2.63 -8.89
CA THR A 197 5.94 -2.30 -8.28
C THR A 197 4.87 -3.30 -8.70
N ILE A 198 3.81 -3.41 -7.91
CA ILE A 198 2.61 -4.18 -8.28
C ILE A 198 2.05 -3.69 -9.61
N GLU A 199 2.01 -2.37 -9.83
CA GLU A 199 1.56 -1.75 -11.08
C GLU A 199 2.38 -2.21 -12.28
N LEU A 200 3.71 -2.22 -12.16
CA LEU A 200 4.61 -2.70 -13.21
C LEU A 200 4.33 -4.18 -13.54
N ASN A 201 4.22 -5.04 -12.53
CA ASN A 201 3.94 -6.46 -12.70
C ASN A 201 2.58 -6.72 -13.38
N ASP A 202 1.53 -6.09 -12.86
CA ASP A 202 0.16 -6.32 -13.33
C ASP A 202 -0.02 -5.81 -14.76
N GLN A 203 0.60 -4.69 -15.12
CA GLN A 203 0.60 -4.21 -16.49
C GLN A 203 1.32 -5.15 -17.45
N GLU A 204 2.46 -5.71 -17.05
CA GLU A 204 3.20 -6.63 -17.90
C GLU A 204 2.39 -7.93 -18.15
N LEU A 205 1.76 -8.47 -17.10
CA LEU A 205 0.91 -9.66 -17.20
C LEU A 205 -0.34 -9.44 -18.07
N SER A 206 -0.90 -8.23 -18.06
CA SER A 206 -1.98 -7.82 -18.98
C SER A 206 -1.48 -7.52 -20.40
N GLY A 207 -0.20 -7.76 -20.72
CA GLY A 207 0.35 -7.51 -22.05
C GLY A 207 0.53 -6.02 -22.37
N MET A 208 0.46 -5.14 -21.38
CA MET A 208 0.64 -3.69 -21.52
C MET A 208 2.11 -3.26 -21.56
N LYS A 209 3.05 -4.20 -21.70
CA LYS A 209 4.50 -3.99 -21.93
C LYS A 209 5.09 -2.87 -21.07
N SER A 210 4.78 -2.89 -19.78
CA SER A 210 5.28 -1.91 -18.83
C SER A 210 6.81 -1.99 -18.67
N SER A 211 7.41 -3.13 -19.06
CA SER A 211 8.86 -3.30 -19.22
C SER A 211 9.50 -2.37 -20.27
N GLU A 212 8.75 -1.85 -21.24
CA GLU A 212 9.25 -0.81 -22.17
C GLU A 212 9.29 0.59 -21.51
N ILE A 213 8.49 0.81 -20.46
CA ILE A 213 8.44 2.07 -19.70
C ILE A 213 9.49 2.07 -18.59
N ILE A 214 9.64 0.95 -17.88
CA ILE A 214 10.69 0.73 -16.89
C ILE A 214 11.52 -0.49 -17.32
N PRO A 215 12.55 -0.31 -18.16
CA PRO A 215 13.42 -1.39 -18.58
C PRO A 215 14.16 -2.03 -17.42
N ALA A 216 14.61 -3.27 -17.60
CA ALA A 216 15.54 -3.92 -16.68
C ALA A 216 16.74 -2.99 -16.43
N HIS A 217 17.23 -2.99 -15.19
CA HIS A 217 18.33 -2.16 -14.71
C HIS A 217 18.08 -0.64 -14.65
N GLN A 218 16.88 -0.16 -14.96
CA GLN A 218 16.54 1.25 -14.83
C GLN A 218 16.46 1.68 -13.35
N THR A 219 17.26 2.67 -12.97
CA THR A 219 17.18 3.36 -11.66
C THR A 219 17.05 4.87 -11.90
N TYR A 220 16.64 5.63 -10.88
CA TYR A 220 16.42 7.07 -11.03
C TYR A 220 17.19 7.85 -9.98
N SER A 221 18.03 8.79 -10.39
CA SER A 221 18.73 9.70 -9.47
C SER A 221 17.91 10.95 -9.16
N SER A 222 16.70 11.09 -9.74
CA SER A 222 15.83 12.24 -9.53
C SER A 222 14.38 11.83 -9.27
N THR A 223 13.72 12.58 -8.38
CA THR A 223 12.31 12.43 -8.03
C THR A 223 11.42 12.74 -9.22
N ILE A 224 11.73 13.81 -9.96
CA ILE A 224 10.95 14.25 -11.12
C ILE A 224 10.94 13.17 -12.23
N ASP A 225 12.07 12.51 -12.50
CA ASP A 225 12.13 11.46 -13.52
C ASP A 225 11.35 10.22 -13.07
N TYR A 226 11.46 9.83 -11.80
CA TYR A 226 10.70 8.70 -11.28
C TYR A 226 9.19 8.96 -11.32
N VAL A 227 8.76 10.12 -10.85
CA VAL A 227 7.35 10.53 -10.85
C VAL A 227 6.80 10.64 -12.27
N TYR A 228 7.60 11.15 -13.21
CA TYR A 228 7.22 11.16 -14.63
C TYR A 228 7.03 9.75 -15.20
N THR A 229 7.87 8.80 -14.81
CA THR A 229 7.71 7.39 -15.18
C THR A 229 6.45 6.78 -14.55
N VAL A 230 6.14 7.07 -13.28
CA VAL A 230 4.86 6.64 -12.68
C VAL A 230 3.68 7.19 -13.46
N MET A 231 3.72 8.46 -13.87
CA MET A 231 2.68 9.04 -14.74
C MET A 231 2.60 8.32 -16.09
N LYS A 232 3.72 7.91 -16.70
CA LYS A 232 3.70 7.09 -17.91
C LYS A 232 2.98 5.76 -17.70
N LEU A 233 3.15 5.09 -16.56
CA LEU A 233 2.41 3.88 -16.23
C LEU A 233 0.90 4.15 -16.13
N VAL A 234 0.48 5.26 -15.53
CA VAL A 234 -0.95 5.65 -15.48
C VAL A 234 -1.52 5.91 -16.88
N PHE A 235 -0.80 6.62 -17.75
CA PHE A 235 -1.21 6.77 -19.14
C PHE A 235 -1.24 5.43 -19.88
N ASN A 236 -0.31 4.54 -19.59
CA ASN A 236 -0.25 3.21 -20.20
C ASN A 236 -1.49 2.38 -19.85
N ASP A 237 -1.94 2.42 -18.58
CA ASP A 237 -3.21 1.81 -18.16
C ASP A 237 -4.39 2.37 -18.97
N PHE A 238 -4.54 3.69 -19.04
CA PHE A 238 -5.62 4.31 -19.81
C PHE A 238 -5.62 3.86 -21.28
N TYR A 239 -4.46 3.87 -21.95
CA TYR A 239 -4.37 3.61 -23.38
C TYR A 239 -4.38 2.12 -23.75
N ARG A 240 -3.93 1.23 -22.87
CA ARG A 240 -3.66 -0.17 -23.22
C ARG A 240 -4.47 -1.18 -22.41
N SER A 241 -4.99 -0.79 -21.25
CA SER A 241 -5.91 -1.66 -20.53
C SER A 241 -7.23 -1.75 -21.30
N LYS A 242 -7.83 -2.94 -21.27
CA LYS A 242 -9.10 -3.23 -21.96
C LYS A 242 -10.33 -2.82 -21.15
N ASP A 243 -10.15 -2.56 -19.85
CA ASP A 243 -11.19 -2.17 -18.90
C ASP A 243 -10.78 -1.01 -17.99
N SER A 244 -9.91 -0.12 -18.47
CA SER A 244 -9.54 1.13 -17.75
C SER A 244 -10.72 2.08 -17.53
N VAL A 245 -11.81 1.93 -18.29
CA VAL A 245 -12.96 2.85 -18.30
C VAL A 245 -14.29 2.09 -18.43
N PHE A 246 -15.37 2.70 -17.94
CA PHE A 246 -16.71 2.08 -17.98
C PHE A 246 -17.59 2.56 -19.16
N ASN A 247 -17.45 3.83 -19.55
CA ASN A 247 -18.22 4.47 -20.61
C ASN A 247 -17.52 5.75 -21.10
N GLU A 248 -18.08 6.42 -22.10
CA GLU A 248 -17.51 7.65 -22.66
C GLU A 248 -17.31 8.77 -21.64
N THR A 249 -18.28 9.03 -20.77
CA THR A 249 -18.16 10.07 -19.73
C THR A 249 -17.01 9.76 -18.77
N ASP A 250 -16.91 8.50 -18.33
CA ASP A 250 -15.82 8.05 -17.47
C ASP A 250 -14.46 8.16 -18.17
N ALA A 251 -14.37 7.74 -19.43
CA ALA A 251 -13.15 7.82 -20.23
C ALA A 251 -12.68 9.27 -20.46
N ARG A 252 -13.63 10.19 -20.73
CA ARG A 252 -13.34 11.62 -20.88
C ARG A 252 -12.81 12.22 -19.58
N ASN A 253 -13.44 11.89 -18.46
CA ASN A 253 -13.02 12.36 -17.15
C ASN A 253 -11.67 11.75 -16.73
N TYR A 254 -11.43 10.47 -17.00
CA TYR A 254 -10.18 9.81 -16.65
C TYR A 254 -9.02 10.42 -17.44
N LEU A 255 -9.13 10.52 -18.77
CA LEU A 255 -8.07 11.10 -19.60
C LEU A 255 -7.79 12.56 -19.25
N TYR A 256 -8.84 13.38 -19.09
CA TYR A 256 -8.67 14.75 -18.64
C TYR A 256 -7.97 14.81 -17.27
N GLY A 257 -8.42 14.00 -16.31
CA GLY A 257 -7.88 13.98 -14.95
C GLY A 257 -6.41 13.62 -14.89
N ILE A 258 -5.95 12.62 -15.66
CA ILE A 258 -4.52 12.26 -15.71
C ILE A 258 -3.69 13.34 -16.41
N PHE A 259 -4.22 14.00 -17.44
CA PHE A 259 -3.57 15.15 -18.09
C PHE A 259 -3.41 16.34 -17.15
N ALA A 260 -4.48 16.72 -16.44
CA ALA A 260 -4.44 17.81 -15.47
C ALA A 260 -3.53 17.47 -14.28
N SER A 261 -3.53 16.21 -13.84
CA SER A 261 -2.67 15.73 -12.75
C SER A 261 -1.18 15.89 -13.05
N GLN A 262 -0.75 15.82 -14.32
CA GLN A 262 0.68 15.98 -14.67
C GLN A 262 1.26 17.29 -14.11
N GLY A 263 0.60 18.43 -14.35
CA GLY A 263 1.11 19.72 -13.86
C GLY A 263 1.18 19.77 -12.34
N ILE A 264 0.12 19.33 -11.67
CA ILE A 264 0.02 19.30 -10.20
C ILE A 264 1.11 18.42 -9.58
N VAL A 265 1.32 17.23 -10.15
CA VAL A 265 2.30 16.25 -9.66
C VAL A 265 3.74 16.73 -9.89
N MET A 266 4.02 17.39 -11.02
CA MET A 266 5.36 17.93 -11.29
C MET A 266 5.67 19.15 -10.40
N GLU A 267 4.69 20.02 -10.13
CA GLU A 267 4.83 21.13 -9.17
C GLU A 267 4.94 20.65 -7.72
N TRP A 268 4.42 19.47 -7.42
CA TRP A 268 4.51 18.87 -6.09
C TRP A 268 5.94 18.44 -5.74
N VAL A 269 6.81 18.13 -6.71
CA VAL A 269 8.21 17.76 -6.50
C VAL A 269 8.98 18.90 -5.82
N ASP A 270 9.64 18.60 -4.69
CA ASP A 270 10.44 19.56 -3.93
C ASP A 270 11.84 19.60 -4.53
N GLU A 271 12.22 20.73 -5.14
CA GLU A 271 13.52 20.93 -5.78
C GLU A 271 14.71 20.59 -4.86
N ARG A 272 14.54 20.79 -3.54
CA ARG A 272 15.59 20.55 -2.53
C ARG A 272 15.89 19.07 -2.33
N ASP A 273 14.90 18.22 -2.57
CA ASP A 273 14.97 16.79 -2.34
C ASP A 273 14.90 16.01 -3.67
N ASN A 274 14.92 16.71 -4.82
CA ASN A 274 14.77 16.08 -6.13
C ASN A 274 15.83 14.99 -6.34
N HIS A 275 17.08 15.22 -5.93
CA HIS A 275 18.17 14.25 -6.07
C HIS A 275 18.43 13.42 -4.80
N GLY A 276 17.40 13.26 -3.97
CA GLY A 276 17.45 12.49 -2.73
C GLY A 276 17.63 13.35 -1.47
N PRO A 277 17.83 12.71 -0.30
CA PRO A 277 17.99 11.26 -0.14
C PRO A 277 16.71 10.48 -0.46
N PHE A 278 16.89 9.22 -0.89
CA PHE A 278 15.81 8.26 -1.10
C PHE A 278 15.76 7.23 0.04
N PHE A 279 14.59 6.68 0.31
CA PHE A 279 14.37 5.81 1.48
C PHE A 279 13.69 4.51 1.10
N LEU A 280 14.18 3.38 1.62
CA LEU A 280 13.53 2.09 1.43
C LEU A 280 12.12 2.10 2.03
N MET A 281 11.13 1.66 1.24
CA MET A 281 9.77 1.38 1.68
C MET A 281 9.46 -0.09 1.42
N HIS A 282 8.57 -0.67 2.22
CA HIS A 282 8.09 -2.04 2.06
C HIS A 282 7.35 -2.29 0.73
N GLY A 283 6.81 -1.24 0.10
CA GLY A 283 6.04 -1.32 -1.15
C GLY A 283 4.60 -1.84 -1.00
N ASP A 284 4.36 -2.76 -0.08
CA ASP A 284 3.02 -3.32 0.21
C ASP A 284 2.76 -3.53 1.72
N LEU A 285 3.13 -2.55 2.56
CA LEU A 285 2.89 -2.66 4.00
C LEU A 285 1.38 -2.50 4.28
N ARG A 286 0.65 -3.61 4.35
CA ARG A 286 -0.79 -3.67 4.65
C ARG A 286 -1.07 -4.51 5.89
N PRO A 287 -2.25 -4.38 6.53
CA PRO A 287 -2.57 -5.14 7.74
C PRO A 287 -2.41 -6.67 7.64
N PRO A 288 -2.69 -7.34 6.51
CA PRO A 288 -2.38 -8.76 6.34
C PRO A 288 -0.88 -9.12 6.45
N ASN A 289 0.01 -8.17 6.18
CA ASN A 289 1.47 -8.37 6.15
C ASN A 289 2.13 -8.06 7.50
N ILE A 290 1.35 -7.77 8.54
CA ILE A 290 1.83 -7.44 9.89
C ILE A 290 1.23 -8.45 10.86
N PHE A 291 2.07 -9.28 11.48
CA PHE A 291 1.68 -10.19 12.54
C PHE A 291 1.75 -9.50 13.90
N VAL A 292 0.73 -9.73 14.72
CA VAL A 292 0.62 -9.18 16.06
C VAL A 292 0.19 -10.25 17.07
N ASP A 293 0.61 -10.06 18.33
CA ASP A 293 0.09 -10.84 19.45
C ASP A 293 -1.26 -10.29 19.94
N ASP A 294 -1.78 -10.86 21.03
CA ASP A 294 -3.05 -10.45 21.60
C ASP A 294 -3.02 -9.05 22.23
N ASP A 295 -1.83 -8.55 22.58
CA ASP A 295 -1.59 -7.21 23.10
C ASP A 295 -1.36 -6.17 22.00
N LEU A 296 -1.33 -6.59 20.72
CA LEU A 296 -0.99 -5.81 19.52
C LEU A 296 0.50 -5.48 19.38
N ASN A 297 1.38 -6.21 20.06
CA ASN A 297 2.81 -6.12 19.76
C ASN A 297 3.08 -6.69 18.38
N ILE A 298 3.79 -5.94 17.53
CA ILE A 298 4.23 -6.43 16.22
C ILE A 298 5.24 -7.57 16.42
N ILE A 299 4.85 -8.78 16.00
CA ILE A 299 5.67 -10.00 16.06
C ILE A 299 6.53 -10.14 14.82
N SER A 300 6.01 -9.77 13.64
CA SER A 300 6.72 -9.91 12.37
C SER A 300 6.08 -9.10 11.26
N VAL A 301 6.90 -8.61 10.33
CA VAL A 301 6.48 -7.97 9.07
C VAL A 301 6.93 -8.85 7.90
N ILE A 302 6.00 -9.25 7.05
CA ILE A 302 6.21 -10.22 5.97
C ILE A 302 6.01 -9.60 4.58
N ASP A 303 6.32 -10.35 3.52
CA ASP A 303 6.05 -9.98 2.12
C ASP A 303 6.77 -8.68 1.65
N TRP A 304 8.10 -8.62 1.88
CA TRP A 304 8.98 -7.53 1.44
C TRP A 304 9.25 -7.52 -0.08
N GLU A 305 8.43 -8.20 -0.87
CA GLU A 305 8.71 -8.50 -2.28
C GLU A 305 8.59 -7.31 -3.24
N TRP A 306 7.83 -6.28 -2.85
CA TRP A 306 7.62 -5.06 -3.63
C TRP A 306 8.44 -3.87 -3.10
N SER A 307 9.40 -4.16 -2.22
CA SER A 307 10.21 -3.13 -1.59
C SER A 307 11.12 -2.44 -2.59
N HIS A 308 11.15 -1.12 -2.52
CA HIS A 308 12.03 -0.28 -3.31
C HIS A 308 12.20 1.06 -2.58
N THR A 309 13.25 1.78 -2.95
CA THR A 309 13.50 3.12 -2.40
C THR A 309 12.58 4.14 -3.06
N VAL A 310 12.07 5.10 -2.30
CA VAL A 310 11.15 6.15 -2.78
C VAL A 310 11.70 7.56 -2.50
N PRO A 311 11.21 8.59 -3.22
CA PRO A 311 11.41 10.00 -2.86
C PRO A 311 11.05 10.31 -1.41
N SER A 312 11.75 11.26 -0.79
CA SER A 312 11.46 11.77 0.56
C SER A 312 9.99 12.17 0.74
N GLN A 313 9.39 12.72 -0.32
CA GLN A 313 8.01 13.18 -0.37
C GLN A 313 6.98 12.04 -0.38
N MET A 314 7.40 10.84 -0.80
CA MET A 314 6.59 9.61 -0.81
C MET A 314 6.83 8.75 0.44
N PHE A 315 7.76 9.14 1.31
CA PHE A 315 8.02 8.46 2.58
C PHE A 315 7.01 8.91 3.65
N ILE A 316 5.78 8.39 3.55
CA ILE A 316 4.62 8.80 4.35
C ILE A 316 3.99 7.61 5.10
N PRO A 317 3.22 7.86 6.18
CA PRO A 317 2.48 6.82 6.90
C PRO A 317 1.58 5.98 5.98
N PRO A 318 1.16 4.76 6.38
CA PRO A 318 0.28 3.94 5.56
C PRO A 318 -1.11 4.55 5.40
N SER A 319 -1.73 4.45 4.21
CA SER A 319 -3.06 5.02 3.94
C SER A 319 -4.18 4.37 4.76
N TRP A 320 -4.01 3.09 5.11
CA TRP A 320 -5.00 2.29 5.83
C TRP A 320 -5.03 2.53 7.34
N ILE A 321 -4.21 3.42 7.92
CA ILE A 321 -4.13 3.63 9.39
C ILE A 321 -5.47 4.03 10.04
N CYS A 322 -6.47 4.47 9.26
CA CYS A 322 -7.84 4.73 9.72
C CYS A 322 -8.86 3.63 9.35
N GLY A 323 -8.43 2.52 8.75
CA GLY A 323 -9.29 1.45 8.26
C GLY A 323 -10.18 1.87 7.08
N GLN A 324 -9.75 2.83 6.27
CA GLN A 324 -10.44 3.23 5.03
C GLN A 324 -9.51 3.03 3.84
N GLU A 325 -10.05 2.56 2.72
CA GLU A 325 -9.35 2.56 1.44
C GLU A 325 -9.15 3.98 0.92
N LEU A 326 -8.10 4.20 0.12
CA LEU A 326 -7.72 5.53 -0.33
C LEU A 326 -8.86 6.29 -1.06
N PRO A 327 -9.62 5.69 -2.01
CA PRO A 327 -10.74 6.38 -2.65
C PRO A 327 -11.80 6.86 -1.66
N ALA A 328 -12.10 6.08 -0.60
CA ALA A 328 -13.03 6.50 0.44
C ALA A 328 -12.44 7.63 1.29
N ALA A 329 -11.16 7.52 1.64
CA ALA A 329 -10.45 8.50 2.46
C ALA A 329 -10.35 9.89 1.80
N THR A 330 -10.38 9.97 0.46
CA THR A 330 -10.38 11.26 -0.27
C THR A 330 -11.73 12.01 -0.22
N ARG A 331 -12.82 11.38 0.24
CA ARG A 331 -14.15 12.00 0.29
C ARG A 331 -14.44 12.57 1.68
N ARG A 332 -15.20 13.67 1.73
CA ARG A 332 -15.73 14.18 3.00
C ARG A 332 -16.84 13.25 3.53
N PRO A 333 -16.93 13.00 4.85
CA PRO A 333 -16.08 13.52 5.93
C PRO A 333 -14.82 12.68 6.23
N TYR A 334 -14.57 11.59 5.50
CA TYR A 334 -13.47 10.64 5.75
C TYR A 334 -12.07 11.26 5.59
N GLN A 335 -11.93 12.29 4.76
CA GLN A 335 -10.71 13.10 4.67
C GLN A 335 -10.27 13.61 6.05
N LEU A 336 -11.20 14.14 6.85
CA LEU A 336 -10.90 14.63 8.19
C LEU A 336 -10.48 13.50 9.14
N VAL A 337 -11.03 12.31 8.96
CA VAL A 337 -10.64 11.12 9.74
C VAL A 337 -9.20 10.75 9.42
N LEU A 338 -8.81 10.75 8.14
CA LEU A 338 -7.43 10.50 7.73
C LEU A 338 -6.46 11.52 8.32
N ASP A 339 -6.78 12.81 8.22
CA ASP A 339 -5.96 13.88 8.79
C ASP A 339 -5.73 13.69 10.32
N VAL A 340 -6.76 13.25 11.04
CA VAL A 340 -6.66 12.95 12.48
C VAL A 340 -5.74 11.75 12.76
N CYS A 341 -5.90 10.63 12.05
CA CYS A 341 -5.03 9.46 12.26
C CYS A 341 -3.59 9.79 11.90
N VAL A 342 -3.36 10.49 10.78
CA VAL A 342 -2.02 10.89 10.33
C VAL A 342 -1.36 11.80 11.37
N SER A 343 -2.10 12.76 11.94
CA SER A 343 -1.61 13.62 13.02
C SER A 343 -1.23 12.82 14.28
N ARG A 344 -2.05 11.82 14.66
CA ARG A 344 -1.76 10.93 15.78
C ARG A 344 -0.53 10.05 15.52
N PHE A 345 -0.40 9.51 14.32
CA PHE A 345 0.75 8.72 13.89
C PHE A 345 2.03 9.57 13.89
N GLN A 346 1.97 10.78 13.33
CA GLN A 346 3.09 11.73 13.35
C GLN A 346 3.52 12.08 14.78
N ARG A 347 2.56 12.24 15.70
CA ARG A 347 2.86 12.44 17.12
C ARG A 347 3.55 11.22 17.73
N ALA A 348 3.07 10.00 17.46
CA ALA A 348 3.70 8.78 17.93
C ALA A 348 5.15 8.68 17.43
N ALA A 349 5.39 8.94 16.14
CA ALA A 349 6.74 8.94 15.57
C ALA A 349 7.66 10.00 16.17
N ARG A 350 7.13 11.20 16.43
CA ARG A 350 7.89 12.25 17.12
C ARG A 350 8.34 11.83 18.51
N GLU A 351 7.47 11.17 19.27
CA GLU A 351 7.82 10.68 20.61
C GLU A 351 8.84 9.54 20.53
N GLN A 352 8.63 8.57 19.63
CA GLN A 352 9.56 7.46 19.40
C GLN A 352 10.96 7.96 18.98
N GLU A 353 11.03 8.86 18.00
CA GLU A 353 12.28 9.45 17.53
C GLU A 353 13.00 10.20 18.66
N HIS A 354 12.26 10.94 19.47
CA HIS A 354 12.81 11.70 20.59
C HIS A 354 13.36 10.80 21.70
N GLN A 355 12.68 9.70 22.00
CA GLN A 355 13.04 8.80 23.10
C GLN A 355 14.19 7.87 22.71
N HIS A 356 14.18 7.34 21.48
CA HIS A 356 15.07 6.24 21.09
C HIS A 356 16.13 6.64 20.05
N TYR A 357 15.93 7.71 19.27
CA TYR A 357 16.78 8.06 18.12
C TYR A 357 17.35 9.49 18.19
N ASN A 358 17.46 10.07 19.39
CA ASN A 358 17.92 11.45 19.61
C ASN A 358 19.10 11.54 20.60
N PRO A 359 20.27 10.95 20.28
CA PRO A 359 21.44 10.95 21.18
C PRO A 359 21.93 12.37 21.50
N ASP A 360 21.81 13.28 20.53
CA ASP A 360 22.22 14.68 20.64
C ASP A 360 21.25 15.55 21.47
N LYS A 361 20.15 14.98 21.98
CA LYS A 361 19.10 15.69 22.72
C LYS A 361 18.57 16.94 21.99
N LYS A 362 18.45 16.85 20.66
CA LYS A 362 17.83 17.90 19.84
C LYS A 362 16.38 18.11 20.28
N LEU A 363 15.89 19.35 20.17
CA LEU A 363 14.47 19.64 20.36
C LEU A 363 13.65 18.85 19.34
N LYS A 364 12.47 18.37 19.75
CA LYS A 364 11.59 17.50 18.95
C LYS A 364 11.30 18.02 17.54
N PHE A 365 11.17 19.35 17.39
CA PHE A 365 10.90 19.99 16.10
C PHE A 365 12.06 19.92 15.11
N PHE A 366 13.28 19.63 15.59
CA PHE A 366 14.47 19.51 14.75
C PHE A 366 14.85 18.07 14.44
N LEU A 367 14.05 17.08 14.86
CA LEU A 367 14.31 15.68 14.58
C LEU A 367 14.14 15.37 13.08
N PRO A 368 15.00 14.55 12.47
CA PRO A 368 15.00 14.29 11.04
C PRO A 368 13.65 13.86 10.44
N LEU A 369 13.01 12.82 10.97
CA LEU A 369 11.74 12.32 10.42
C LEU A 369 10.61 13.33 10.66
N VAL A 370 10.60 13.96 11.83
CA VAL A 370 9.64 15.04 12.14
C VAL A 370 9.76 16.20 11.15
N LYS A 371 10.98 16.64 10.82
CA LYS A 371 11.21 17.69 9.81
C LYS A 371 10.70 17.27 8.44
N LEU A 372 10.97 16.03 8.03
CA LEU A 372 10.49 15.49 6.77
C LEU A 372 8.96 15.52 6.72
N TRP A 373 8.30 14.91 7.69
CA TRP A 373 6.84 14.80 7.71
C TRP A 373 6.12 16.13 7.91
N ASN A 374 6.69 17.09 8.64
CA ASN A 374 6.12 18.44 8.72
C ASN A 374 6.04 19.15 7.36
N ARG A 375 6.90 18.79 6.39
CA ARG A 375 6.86 19.34 5.02
C ARG A 375 5.82 18.64 4.14
N HIS A 376 5.64 17.33 4.28
CA HIS A 376 4.91 16.51 3.31
C HIS A 376 3.51 16.05 3.77
N LEU A 377 3.23 15.96 5.08
CA LEU A 377 1.93 15.49 5.60
C LEU A 377 0.84 16.59 5.61
N LYS A 378 0.95 17.60 4.74
CA LYS A 378 -0.13 18.56 4.48
C LYS A 378 -1.17 17.90 3.56
N SER A 379 -2.46 18.21 3.77
CA SER A 379 -3.58 17.45 3.19
C SER A 379 -3.41 17.13 1.70
N GLU A 380 -3.29 18.12 0.81
CA GLU A 380 -3.18 17.87 -0.64
C GLU A 380 -1.89 17.14 -1.04
N LYS A 381 -0.76 17.47 -0.40
CA LYS A 381 0.54 16.85 -0.69
C LYS A 381 0.57 15.38 -0.29
N LEU A 382 -0.09 15.04 0.81
CA LEU A 382 -0.23 13.68 1.30
C LEU A 382 -1.01 12.81 0.30
N PHE A 383 -2.13 13.31 -0.22
CA PHE A 383 -2.93 12.56 -1.18
C PHE A 383 -2.23 12.39 -2.54
N ILE A 384 -1.42 13.37 -2.99
CA ILE A 384 -0.57 13.20 -4.17
C ILE A 384 0.45 12.07 -3.94
N ALA A 385 1.12 12.05 -2.78
CA ALA A 385 2.05 10.99 -2.42
C ALA A 385 1.39 9.61 -2.39
N TYR A 386 0.20 9.49 -1.79
CA TYR A 386 -0.57 8.24 -1.81
C TYR A 386 -0.97 7.81 -3.23
N ALA A 387 -1.39 8.76 -4.08
CA ALA A 387 -1.72 8.46 -5.47
C ALA A 387 -0.50 7.96 -6.26
N LEU A 388 0.70 8.47 -5.99
CA LEU A 388 1.93 8.01 -6.64
C LEU A 388 2.42 6.64 -6.12
N LEU A 389 2.15 6.33 -4.84
CA LEU A 389 2.39 5.00 -4.28
C LEU A 389 1.35 3.98 -4.75
N GLN A 390 0.14 4.42 -5.09
CA GLN A 390 -0.97 3.60 -5.59
C GLN A 390 -1.56 4.22 -6.87
N PRO A 391 -0.85 4.14 -8.01
CA PRO A 391 -1.19 4.86 -9.25
C PRO A 391 -2.60 4.63 -9.78
N CYS A 392 -3.15 3.43 -9.55
CA CYS A 392 -4.52 3.08 -9.90
C CYS A 392 -5.60 3.98 -9.26
N TYR A 393 -5.29 4.69 -8.17
CA TYR A 393 -6.20 5.61 -7.49
C TYR A 393 -5.98 7.08 -7.86
N LEU A 394 -5.05 7.41 -8.77
CA LEU A 394 -4.77 8.80 -9.15
C LEU A 394 -6.02 9.52 -9.67
N GLY A 395 -6.82 8.87 -10.51
CA GLY A 395 -8.08 9.44 -11.01
C GLY A 395 -9.06 9.75 -9.88
N ASN A 396 -9.19 8.86 -8.88
CA ASN A 396 -10.05 9.10 -7.72
C ASN A 396 -9.55 10.27 -6.88
N VAL A 397 -8.24 10.34 -6.62
CA VAL A 397 -7.62 11.44 -5.86
C VAL A 397 -7.81 12.77 -6.59
N TYR A 398 -7.62 12.79 -7.91
CA TYR A 398 -7.83 13.98 -8.72
C TYR A 398 -9.28 14.48 -8.60
N TRP A 399 -10.25 13.64 -8.92
CA TRP A 399 -11.65 14.05 -8.99
C TRP A 399 -12.30 14.29 -7.63
N ASN A 400 -11.93 13.54 -6.60
CA ASN A 400 -12.50 13.75 -5.26
C ASN A 400 -11.87 14.96 -4.54
N LEU A 401 -10.65 15.37 -4.91
CA LEU A 401 -9.88 16.35 -4.16
C LEU A 401 -9.16 17.41 -5.02
N LEU A 402 -8.21 17.00 -5.87
CA LEU A 402 -7.26 17.94 -6.49
C LEU A 402 -7.94 18.89 -7.49
N ASP A 403 -8.91 18.41 -8.26
CA ASP A 403 -9.62 19.23 -9.25
C ASP A 403 -10.26 20.47 -8.61
N ASN A 404 -10.96 20.28 -7.48
CA ASN A 404 -11.57 21.38 -6.75
C ASN A 404 -10.53 22.29 -6.07
N ILE A 405 -9.43 21.73 -5.54
CA ILE A 405 -8.37 22.52 -4.88
C ILE A 405 -7.66 23.45 -5.87
N TYR A 406 -7.30 22.94 -7.05
CA TYR A 406 -6.47 23.66 -8.01
C TYR A 406 -7.29 24.46 -9.03
N HIS A 407 -8.53 24.05 -9.31
CA HIS A 407 -9.32 24.61 -10.40
C HIS A 407 -10.76 25.00 -10.02
N GLY A 408 -11.22 24.70 -8.79
CA GLY A 408 -12.58 25.05 -8.33
C GLY A 408 -13.69 24.18 -8.92
N THR A 409 -14.93 24.68 -8.91
CA THR A 409 -16.14 23.83 -9.01
C THR A 409 -16.61 23.42 -10.41
N ASP A 410 -15.98 23.91 -11.48
CA ASP A 410 -16.48 23.75 -12.86
C ASP A 410 -15.78 22.62 -13.65
N GLY A 411 -15.66 21.44 -13.04
CA GLY A 411 -14.95 20.29 -13.64
C GLY A 411 -15.49 19.87 -15.01
N GLY A 412 -16.82 19.85 -15.18
CA GLY A 412 -17.46 19.47 -16.45
C GLY A 412 -17.12 20.43 -17.61
N GLU A 413 -17.17 21.75 -17.36
CA GLU A 413 -16.82 22.74 -18.38
C GLU A 413 -15.34 22.65 -18.78
N ARG A 414 -14.45 22.35 -17.83
CA ARG A 414 -13.03 22.12 -18.11
C ARG A 414 -12.80 20.91 -19.01
N VAL A 415 -13.48 19.79 -18.73
CA VAL A 415 -13.40 18.59 -19.58
C VAL A 415 -13.90 18.92 -20.99
N ASP A 416 -15.06 19.56 -21.12
CA ASP A 416 -15.59 19.94 -22.43
C ASP A 416 -14.67 20.89 -23.18
N SER A 417 -14.08 21.86 -22.48
CA SER A 417 -13.13 22.81 -23.05
C SER A 417 -11.85 22.10 -23.51
N PHE A 418 -11.33 21.16 -22.74
CA PHE A 418 -10.13 20.38 -23.08
C PHE A 418 -10.29 19.70 -24.45
N TYR A 419 -11.42 19.01 -24.67
CA TYR A 419 -11.68 18.30 -25.91
C TYR A 419 -12.05 19.20 -27.11
N LYS A 420 -12.50 20.44 -26.87
CA LYS A 420 -12.72 21.44 -27.93
C LYS A 420 -11.42 22.01 -28.51
N LEU A 421 -10.29 21.88 -27.80
CA LEU A 421 -9.01 22.42 -28.25
C LEU A 421 -8.44 21.61 -29.42
N LYS A 422 -8.07 22.29 -30.51
CA LYS A 422 -7.45 21.64 -31.70
C LYS A 422 -6.20 20.81 -31.36
N VAL A 423 -5.41 21.26 -30.38
CA VAL A 423 -4.20 20.53 -29.93
C VAL A 423 -4.53 19.17 -29.29
N ARG A 424 -5.78 18.97 -28.85
CA ARG A 424 -6.25 17.74 -28.21
C ARG A 424 -6.92 16.75 -29.15
N LYS A 425 -6.91 17.02 -30.47
CA LYS A 425 -7.51 16.12 -31.46
C LYS A 425 -6.96 14.69 -31.37
N ARG A 426 -5.65 14.54 -31.15
CA ARG A 426 -5.02 13.22 -30.95
C ARG A 426 -5.57 12.50 -29.72
N GLN A 427 -5.80 13.21 -28.61
CA GLN A 427 -6.37 12.62 -27.39
C GLN A 427 -7.82 12.17 -27.60
N GLU A 428 -8.60 12.92 -28.38
CA GLU A 428 -9.95 12.51 -28.77
C GLU A 428 -9.91 11.26 -29.67
N GLU A 429 -8.99 11.17 -30.63
CA GLU A 429 -8.82 9.97 -31.48
C GLU A 429 -8.44 8.73 -30.64
N GLU A 430 -7.53 8.87 -29.69
CA GLU A 430 -7.17 7.78 -28.76
C GLU A 430 -8.32 7.40 -27.83
N LEU A 431 -9.12 8.37 -27.35
CA LEU A 431 -10.32 8.12 -26.56
C LEU A 431 -11.30 7.23 -27.33
N GLN A 432 -11.55 7.53 -28.60
CA GLN A 432 -12.44 6.73 -29.45
C GLN A 432 -11.90 5.31 -29.67
N ARG A 433 -10.58 5.15 -29.79
CA ARG A 433 -9.94 3.82 -29.84
C ARG A 433 -10.18 3.06 -28.53
N VAL A 434 -9.93 3.67 -27.37
CA VAL A 434 -10.15 3.03 -26.06
C VAL A 434 -11.61 2.59 -25.89
N LEU A 435 -12.58 3.41 -26.33
CA LEU A 435 -14.00 3.04 -26.29
C LEU A 435 -14.33 1.87 -27.24
N SER A 436 -13.71 1.82 -28.42
CA SER A 436 -13.83 0.67 -29.33
C SER A 436 -13.22 -0.60 -28.71
N ASP A 437 -12.08 -0.48 -28.07
CA ASP A 437 -11.40 -1.59 -27.38
C ASP A 437 -12.25 -2.12 -26.22
N LEU A 438 -12.89 -1.23 -25.44
CA LEU A 438 -13.83 -1.60 -24.39
C LEU A 438 -15.03 -2.40 -24.93
N GLU A 439 -15.63 -1.97 -26.05
CA GLU A 439 -16.75 -2.68 -26.66
C GLU A 439 -16.34 -4.05 -27.24
N ALA A 440 -15.13 -4.16 -27.78
CA ALA A 440 -14.56 -5.45 -28.16
C ALA A 440 -14.35 -6.35 -26.93
N TYR A 441 -13.80 -5.80 -25.86
CA TYR A 441 -13.53 -6.51 -24.62
C TYR A 441 -14.79 -7.03 -23.92
N LYS A 442 -15.88 -6.24 -23.89
CA LYS A 442 -17.19 -6.72 -23.39
C LYS A 442 -17.66 -7.97 -24.13
N LYS A 443 -17.38 -8.11 -25.43
CA LYS A 443 -17.68 -9.32 -26.20
C LYS A 443 -16.75 -10.48 -25.81
N GLU A 444 -15.46 -10.22 -25.59
CA GLU A 444 -14.52 -11.22 -25.08
C GLU A 444 -14.97 -11.77 -23.72
N LEU A 445 -15.40 -10.91 -22.80
CA LEU A 445 -15.96 -11.30 -21.51
C LEU A 445 -17.20 -12.17 -21.65
N ALA A 446 -18.15 -11.76 -22.50
CA ALA A 446 -19.37 -12.55 -22.75
C ALA A 446 -19.06 -13.94 -23.31
N LEU A 447 -18.08 -14.06 -24.22
CA LEU A 447 -17.61 -15.35 -24.74
C LEU A 447 -16.95 -16.22 -23.66
N ALA A 448 -16.31 -15.61 -22.67
CA ALA A 448 -15.75 -16.29 -21.49
C ALA A 448 -16.81 -16.58 -20.40
N GLY A 449 -18.08 -16.17 -20.59
CA GLY A 449 -19.15 -16.34 -19.60
C GLY A 449 -19.00 -15.41 -18.39
N LEU A 450 -18.34 -14.26 -18.56
CA LEU A 450 -18.10 -13.27 -17.51
C LEU A 450 -18.95 -12.03 -17.76
N GLU A 451 -19.57 -11.51 -16.71
CA GLU A 451 -20.27 -10.23 -16.74
C GLU A 451 -19.28 -9.07 -16.49
N PRO A 452 -19.36 -7.96 -17.26
CA PRO A 452 -18.51 -6.80 -17.02
C PRO A 452 -18.69 -6.23 -15.62
N ILE A 453 -17.57 -5.89 -14.96
CA ILE A 453 -17.58 -5.19 -13.68
C ILE A 453 -18.33 -3.87 -13.82
N GLN A 454 -19.32 -3.66 -12.95
CA GLN A 454 -20.04 -2.41 -12.88
C GLN A 454 -19.32 -1.43 -11.95
N PRO A 455 -19.41 -0.11 -12.21
CA PRO A 455 -18.90 0.89 -11.28
C PRO A 455 -19.52 0.66 -9.91
N THR A 456 -18.70 0.64 -8.86
CA THR A 456 -19.23 0.56 -7.50
C THR A 456 -20.06 1.82 -7.26
N ALA A 457 -21.37 1.67 -7.08
CA ALA A 457 -22.22 2.80 -6.70
C ALA A 457 -21.60 3.46 -5.46
N PRO A 458 -21.62 4.80 -5.34
CA PRO A 458 -21.21 5.45 -4.10
C PRO A 458 -21.93 4.75 -2.95
N LEU A 459 -21.22 4.44 -1.87
CA LEU A 459 -21.83 3.92 -0.64
C LEU A 459 -22.88 4.92 -0.15
N VAL A 460 -24.10 4.79 -0.64
CA VAL A 460 -25.29 5.40 -0.06
C VAL A 460 -25.58 4.53 1.14
N LEU A 461 -25.33 5.07 2.34
CA LEU A 461 -25.84 4.50 3.58
C LEU A 461 -27.35 4.33 3.40
N LYS A 462 -27.83 3.10 3.16
CA LYS A 462 -29.27 2.83 3.16
C LYS A 462 -29.80 3.14 4.57
N PRO A 463 -30.92 3.87 4.69
CA PRO A 463 -31.59 4.03 5.97
C PRO A 463 -31.89 2.64 6.53
N ALA A 464 -31.69 2.46 7.84
CA ALA A 464 -32.21 1.27 8.50
C ALA A 464 -33.74 1.27 8.35
N GLU A 465 -34.28 0.25 7.69
CA GLU A 465 -35.73 0.02 7.63
C GLU A 465 -36.20 -0.33 9.05
N GLY A 466 -36.66 0.69 9.77
CA GLY A 466 -37.57 0.55 10.89
C GLY A 466 -38.97 0.85 10.38
N ASN A 467 -39.86 -0.14 10.41
CA ASN A 467 -41.29 0.07 10.33
C ASN A 467 -41.70 1.12 11.36
N ASP A 468 -42.17 2.27 10.89
CA ASP A 468 -43.42 2.84 11.40
C ASP A 468 -43.92 3.96 10.48
N SER A 469 -45.23 3.98 10.33
CA SER A 469 -45.97 4.83 9.42
C SER A 469 -46.16 6.24 9.98
N ASN A 470 -46.29 7.19 9.04
CA ASN A 470 -46.87 8.53 9.12
C ASN A 470 -45.97 9.79 9.26
N THR A 471 -46.33 10.71 8.35
CA THR A 471 -46.14 12.17 8.27
C THR A 471 -44.83 12.76 7.74
N LEU A 472 -44.92 13.23 6.49
CA LEU A 472 -44.12 14.27 5.86
C LEU A 472 -43.99 15.52 6.76
N SER A 473 -42.76 15.95 7.02
CA SER A 473 -42.18 17.24 6.55
C SER A 473 -41.10 17.75 7.52
N LYS A 474 -39.84 17.68 7.07
CA LYS A 474 -38.79 18.72 7.17
C LYS A 474 -37.43 18.10 6.84
N SER A 475 -36.99 18.35 5.62
CA SER A 475 -35.61 18.22 5.19
C SER A 475 -34.73 19.20 5.96
N GLY A 476 -33.75 18.69 6.71
CA GLY A 476 -32.76 19.53 7.40
C GLY A 476 -31.98 18.86 8.53
N GLU A 477 -32.51 17.82 9.18
CA GLU A 477 -31.93 17.30 10.44
C GLU A 477 -31.01 16.07 10.28
N ASP A 478 -30.99 15.40 9.13
CA ASP A 478 -30.37 14.06 9.03
C ASP A 478 -28.90 14.06 8.58
N ALA A 479 -28.46 15.10 7.85
CA ALA A 479 -27.03 15.35 7.65
C ALA A 479 -26.34 15.72 8.97
N ASP A 480 -27.05 16.47 9.82
CA ASP A 480 -26.63 16.79 11.17
C ASP A 480 -26.55 15.55 12.06
N SER A 481 -27.36 14.50 11.85
CA SER A 481 -27.28 13.26 12.65
C SER A 481 -26.02 12.43 12.34
N THR A 482 -25.60 12.39 11.08
CA THR A 482 -24.38 11.71 10.61
C THR A 482 -23.13 12.50 11.00
N ILE A 483 -23.15 13.82 10.78
CA ILE A 483 -22.12 14.74 11.26
C ILE A 483 -22.04 14.64 12.78
N TYR A 484 -23.16 14.67 13.51
CA TYR A 484 -23.19 14.52 14.97
C TYR A 484 -22.66 13.17 15.46
N ARG A 485 -22.93 12.05 14.78
CA ARG A 485 -22.32 10.74 15.09
C ARG A 485 -20.81 10.75 14.89
N ILE A 486 -20.31 11.44 13.87
CA ILE A 486 -18.87 11.60 13.59
C ILE A 486 -18.24 12.58 14.60
N TRP A 487 -18.94 13.66 14.94
CA TRP A 487 -18.53 14.65 15.95
C TRP A 487 -18.51 14.08 17.36
N LYS A 488 -19.45 13.17 17.69
CA LYS A 488 -19.47 12.40 18.94
C LYS A 488 -18.33 11.38 19.00
N LYS A 489 -17.91 10.81 17.86
CA LYS A 489 -16.68 9.99 17.74
C LYS A 489 -15.40 10.81 17.91
N LEU A 490 -15.39 12.09 17.53
CA LEU A 490 -14.21 12.97 17.54
C LEU A 490 -13.86 13.56 18.92
N ASN A 491 -14.63 13.28 19.99
CA ASN A 491 -14.42 13.75 21.37
C ASN A 491 -13.81 15.18 21.45
N ILE A 492 -14.60 16.17 21.05
CA ILE A 492 -14.17 17.56 20.75
C ILE A 492 -13.45 18.29 21.90
N LYS A 493 -13.56 17.81 23.15
CA LYS A 493 -12.71 18.33 24.25
C LYS A 493 -11.21 18.16 23.97
N ASN A 494 -10.81 17.15 23.19
CA ASN A 494 -9.41 16.91 22.80
C ASN A 494 -9.01 17.53 21.45
N VAL A 495 -9.98 17.98 20.64
CA VAL A 495 -9.75 18.61 19.32
C VAL A 495 -9.57 20.13 19.41
N ILE A 496 -10.12 20.78 20.45
CA ILE A 496 -10.00 22.23 20.64
C ILE A 496 -8.75 22.61 21.47
N SER A 497 -8.17 21.67 22.21
CA SER A 497 -6.94 21.88 23.00
C SER A 497 -5.63 22.07 22.16
N PRO A 498 -5.43 21.45 20.98
CA PRO A 498 -4.17 21.56 20.23
C PRO A 498 -4.07 22.80 19.31
N LEU A 499 -5.17 23.49 19.03
CA LEU A 499 -5.17 24.70 18.17
C LEU A 499 -4.47 25.91 18.82
N HIS A 500 -4.25 25.88 20.14
CA HIS A 500 -3.58 26.95 20.87
C HIS A 500 -2.03 26.89 20.84
N CYS A 501 -1.41 25.83 20.32
CA CYS A 501 0.05 25.69 20.31
C CYS A 501 0.73 26.00 18.96
N TRP A 502 -0.01 26.48 17.95
CA TRP A 502 0.51 26.62 16.58
C TRP A 502 0.52 28.06 16.02
N ILE A 503 0.28 29.08 16.83
CA ILE A 503 0.29 30.47 16.34
C ILE A 503 1.02 31.36 17.36
N PRO A 504 2.16 32.00 17.01
CA PRO A 504 2.73 33.07 17.81
C PRO A 504 1.71 34.21 17.92
N CYS A 505 1.37 34.60 19.14
CA CYS A 505 0.48 35.72 19.44
C CYS A 505 1.02 37.03 18.85
N SER A 506 0.47 37.43 17.70
CA SER A 506 0.08 38.82 17.44
C SER A 506 -0.77 38.88 16.15
N LEU A 507 -1.99 39.45 16.28
CA LEU A 507 -2.90 39.88 15.20
C LEU A 507 -3.89 38.87 14.55
N VAL A 508 -4.50 37.95 15.30
CA VAL A 508 -5.76 37.27 14.86
C VAL A 508 -6.84 37.25 15.96
N GLY A 509 -6.74 38.13 16.95
CA GLY A 509 -7.59 38.14 18.16
C GLY A 509 -9.04 38.59 17.99
N VAL A 510 -9.54 38.84 16.78
CA VAL A 510 -10.88 39.45 16.59
C VAL A 510 -11.84 38.59 15.76
N SER A 511 -11.37 37.71 14.86
CA SER A 511 -12.30 37.00 13.95
C SER A 511 -12.95 35.74 14.50
N VAL A 512 -12.33 35.03 15.46
CA VAL A 512 -12.88 33.75 15.97
C VAL A 512 -13.91 33.97 17.09
N ILE A 513 -13.79 35.06 17.86
CA ILE A 513 -14.74 35.37 18.95
C ILE A 513 -16.10 35.86 18.40
N VAL A 514 -16.13 36.46 17.21
CA VAL A 514 -17.37 36.97 16.60
C VAL A 514 -18.27 35.83 16.08
N CYS A 515 -17.70 34.72 15.57
CA CYS A 515 -18.50 33.58 15.10
C CYS A 515 -19.18 32.81 16.25
N CYS A 516 -18.57 32.75 17.44
CA CYS A 516 -19.16 32.06 18.59
C CYS A 516 -20.24 32.87 19.33
N ILE A 517 -20.26 34.19 19.18
CA ILE A 517 -21.28 35.05 19.82
C ILE A 517 -22.57 35.11 18.98
N ILE A 518 -22.50 34.97 17.66
CA ILE A 518 -23.68 35.01 16.77
C ILE A 518 -24.51 33.71 16.87
N ALA A 519 -23.89 32.56 17.10
CA ALA A 519 -24.59 31.27 17.27
C ALA A 519 -25.32 31.13 18.62
N LYS A 520 -25.05 31.98 19.61
CA LYS A 520 -25.69 31.93 20.94
C LYS A 520 -26.89 32.88 21.09
N ARG A 521 -27.20 33.70 20.07
CA ARG A 521 -28.32 34.66 20.05
C ARG A 521 -29.50 34.26 19.16
N ARG A 522 -29.49 33.06 18.59
CA ARG A 522 -30.66 32.44 17.94
C ARG A 522 -30.95 31.08 18.58
N ARG A 523 -31.55 31.14 19.77
CA ARG A 523 -32.38 30.09 20.35
C ARG A 523 -33.62 30.75 20.92
#